data_AF-A0A9P6M2Y4-F1
#
_entry.id   AF-A0A9P6M2Y4-F1
#
_cell.length_a   1.000
_cell.length_b   1.000
_cell.length_c   1.000
_cell.angle_alpha   90.00
_cell.angle_beta   90.00
_cell.angle_gamma   90.00
#
_symmetry.space_group_name_H-M   'P 1'
#
loop_
_entity.id
_entity.type
_entity.pdbx_description
1 polymer ?
#
loop_
_entity_poly.entity_id
_entity_poly.type
_entity_poly.pdbx_seq_one_letter_code
_entity_poly.pdbx_strand_id
1 'polypeptide(L)'
;MSEAYESNKASTRKGNTKKQGQAHKNTYAFHANKSSKITKRIASMPVGGLCAKCVDVIMWRKKFKKYKPLTTMKKCVCCEQKAIRDAYHVMCNKCAGEKNICAKCLESRDIVPTNIKTEKEIIQEQVELERLLSGMSERERRSYVRQMERKTKNGEDDEGDSDEEAGKDGSDDDEDDSEDEDDESEDEK
;
A
#
# COMPACT_ATOMS: atom_id res chain seq x y z
N MET A 1 72.97 21.59 25.75
CA MET A 1 72.93 20.23 25.15
C MET A 1 71.94 20.25 23.99
N SER A 2 72.16 19.44 22.96
CA SER A 2 71.22 19.21 21.87
C SER A 2 70.65 17.81 21.99
N GLU A 3 69.51 17.67 22.64
CA GLU A 3 68.85 16.37 22.81
C GLU A 3 68.18 15.96 21.49
N ALA A 4 68.66 14.87 20.90
CA ALA A 4 68.09 14.32 19.67
C ALA A 4 66.76 13.62 20.01
N TYR A 5 65.66 14.15 19.51
CA TYR A 5 64.34 13.51 19.61
C TYR A 5 64.38 12.14 18.91
N GLU A 6 64.33 11.07 19.69
CA GLU A 6 64.44 9.71 19.19
C GLU A 6 63.13 9.30 18.48
N SER A 7 63.20 9.11 17.17
CA SER A 7 62.01 9.04 16.31
C SER A 7 61.19 7.76 16.57
N ASN A 8 60.08 7.94 17.27
CA ASN A 8 59.30 6.83 17.83
C ASN A 8 58.68 5.96 16.72
N LYS A 9 59.11 4.70 16.63
CA LYS A 9 59.01 3.87 15.43
C LYS A 9 57.60 3.26 15.27
N ALA A 10 56.69 4.03 14.69
CA ALA A 10 55.28 3.66 14.49
C ALA A 10 55.12 2.29 13.79
N SER A 11 54.22 1.45 14.33
CA SER A 11 53.97 0.10 13.83
C SER A 11 53.33 0.12 12.43
N THR A 12 54.04 -0.46 11.45
CA THR A 12 53.58 -0.54 10.05
C THR A 12 52.58 -1.68 9.80
N ARG A 13 52.24 -2.49 10.82
CA ARG A 13 51.23 -3.54 10.70
C ARG A 13 49.85 -2.92 10.48
N LYS A 14 49.37 -2.94 9.23
CA LYS A 14 47.92 -2.85 8.93
C LYS A 14 47.20 -3.90 9.77
N GLY A 15 46.38 -3.45 10.72
CA GLY A 15 45.53 -4.33 11.52
C GLY A 15 44.53 -5.09 10.64
N ASN A 16 43.81 -6.05 11.22
CA ASN A 16 42.86 -6.87 10.47
C ASN A 16 41.63 -6.04 10.04
N THR A 17 41.72 -5.37 8.87
CA THR A 17 40.67 -4.51 8.31
C THR A 17 39.51 -5.29 7.68
N LYS A 18 39.46 -6.61 7.82
CA LYS A 18 38.30 -7.42 7.42
C LYS A 18 37.10 -7.03 8.29
N LYS A 19 36.18 -6.25 7.73
CA LYS A 19 34.91 -5.86 8.38
C LYS A 19 34.09 -7.13 8.64
N GLN A 20 34.17 -7.66 9.86
CA GLN A 20 33.32 -8.74 10.30
C GLN A 20 31.86 -8.28 10.33
N GLY A 21 30.94 -9.20 10.04
CA GLY A 21 29.51 -8.92 10.17
C GLY A 21 29.13 -8.61 11.61
N GLN A 22 28.07 -7.82 11.81
CA GLN A 22 27.53 -7.53 13.15
C GLN A 22 27.16 -8.84 13.86
N ALA A 23 27.84 -9.13 14.98
CA ALA A 23 27.71 -10.39 15.72
C ALA A 23 26.28 -10.65 16.22
N HIS A 24 25.62 -9.60 16.71
CA HIS A 24 24.23 -9.66 17.18
C HIS A 24 23.30 -9.07 16.11
N LYS A 25 22.76 -9.94 15.25
CA LYS A 25 21.68 -9.60 14.33
C LYS A 25 20.34 -9.75 15.06
N ASN A 26 19.36 -8.90 14.73
CA ASN A 26 18.01 -9.06 15.27
C ASN A 26 17.33 -10.27 14.62
N THR A 27 16.73 -11.14 15.42
CA THR A 27 16.10 -12.39 14.97
C THR A 27 14.64 -12.23 14.55
N TYR A 28 13.96 -11.15 14.99
CA TYR A 28 12.56 -10.88 14.67
C TYR A 28 12.39 -9.51 14.00
N ALA A 29 11.53 -9.43 12.99
CA ALA A 29 11.17 -8.15 12.38
C ALA A 29 10.30 -7.30 13.32
N PHE A 30 10.39 -5.98 13.21
CA PHE A 30 9.48 -5.10 13.94
C PHE A 30 8.09 -5.14 13.29
N HIS A 31 7.09 -5.64 14.01
CA HIS A 31 5.71 -5.61 13.60
C HIS A 31 4.92 -4.56 14.38
N ALA A 32 4.39 -3.58 13.66
CA ALA A 32 3.49 -2.60 14.22
C ALA A 32 2.17 -3.26 14.66
N ASN A 33 1.80 -3.15 15.96
CA ASN A 33 0.43 -3.49 16.38
C ASN A 33 -0.57 -2.62 15.59
N LYS A 34 -1.43 -3.29 14.81
CA LYS A 34 -2.37 -2.72 13.83
C LYS A 34 -3.71 -2.26 14.45
N SER A 35 -4.09 -2.74 15.64
CA SER A 35 -5.37 -2.34 16.28
C SER A 35 -5.33 -0.93 16.88
N SER A 36 -4.13 -0.43 17.20
CA SER A 36 -3.90 0.89 17.78
C SER A 36 -4.49 2.04 16.94
N LYS A 37 -5.45 2.77 17.51
CA LYS A 37 -6.14 3.94 16.89
C LYS A 37 -5.16 4.96 16.30
N ILE A 38 -4.05 5.25 16.98
CA ILE A 38 -2.99 6.15 16.52
C ILE A 38 -2.26 5.58 15.30
N THR A 39 -1.99 4.27 15.29
CA THR A 39 -1.27 3.60 14.20
C THR A 39 -2.13 3.56 12.94
N LYS A 40 -3.43 3.24 13.06
CA LYS A 40 -4.39 3.32 11.95
C LYS A 40 -4.44 4.73 11.35
N ARG A 41 -4.60 5.77 12.20
CA ARG A 41 -4.64 7.18 11.76
C ARG A 41 -3.35 7.63 11.06
N ILE A 42 -2.17 7.16 11.50
CA ILE A 42 -0.89 7.49 10.86
C ILE A 42 -0.72 6.76 9.51
N ALA A 43 -1.18 5.51 9.41
CA ALA A 43 -1.19 4.76 8.16
C ALA A 43 -2.06 5.49 7.12
N SER A 44 -3.33 5.77 7.47
CA SER A 44 -4.34 6.36 6.58
C SER A 44 -4.11 7.83 6.18
N MET A 45 -3.11 8.52 6.74
CA MET A 45 -2.74 9.84 6.23
C MET A 45 -2.18 9.73 4.80
N PRO A 46 -2.49 10.65 3.88
CA PRO A 46 -1.79 10.73 2.61
C PRO A 46 -0.28 11.01 2.77
N VAL A 47 0.49 10.79 1.70
CA VAL A 47 1.90 11.19 1.56
C VAL A 47 2.08 11.66 0.11
N GLY A 48 2.35 12.95 -0.13
CA GLY A 48 2.32 13.52 -1.48
C GLY A 48 3.12 14.81 -1.65
N GLY A 49 3.35 15.23 -2.90
CA GLY A 49 4.20 16.37 -3.23
C GLY A 49 5.71 16.09 -3.00
N LEU A 50 6.12 14.82 -3.07
CA LEU A 50 7.45 14.34 -2.73
C LEU A 50 8.05 13.46 -3.83
N CYS A 51 9.37 13.54 -4.01
CA CYS A 51 10.12 12.58 -4.81
C CYS A 51 10.28 11.24 -4.06
N ALA A 52 10.46 10.13 -4.78
CA ALA A 52 10.50 8.75 -4.25
C ALA A 52 11.32 8.60 -2.95
N LYS A 53 12.59 9.02 -2.97
CA LYS A 53 13.51 9.00 -1.81
C LYS A 53 12.96 9.68 -0.54
N CYS A 54 12.04 10.64 -0.68
CA CYS A 54 11.37 11.30 0.44
C CYS A 54 10.08 10.59 0.87
N VAL A 55 9.37 9.95 -0.08
CA VAL A 55 8.23 9.06 0.20
C VAL A 55 8.73 7.86 1.02
N ASP A 56 9.81 7.19 0.61
CA ASP A 56 10.41 6.03 1.29
C ASP A 56 10.72 6.34 2.77
N VAL A 57 11.38 7.48 3.03
CA VAL A 57 11.74 7.93 4.37
C VAL A 57 10.51 8.21 5.25
N ILE A 58 9.38 8.62 4.65
CA ILE A 58 8.12 8.82 5.38
C ILE A 58 7.37 7.49 5.57
N MET A 59 7.29 6.63 4.55
CA MET A 59 6.70 5.30 4.65
C MET A 59 7.43 4.44 5.68
N TRP A 60 8.77 4.46 5.71
CA TRP A 60 9.57 3.83 6.75
C TRP A 60 9.24 4.40 8.15
N ARG A 61 9.13 5.73 8.29
CA ARG A 61 8.71 6.34 9.56
C ARG A 61 7.31 5.89 9.99
N LYS A 62 6.36 5.71 9.08
CA LYS A 62 5.04 5.16 9.40
C LYS A 62 5.14 3.68 9.82
N LYS A 63 5.76 2.82 9.00
CA LYS A 63 5.94 1.37 9.22
C LYS A 63 6.59 1.06 10.57
N PHE A 64 7.60 1.83 10.96
CA PHE A 64 8.34 1.67 12.23
C PHE A 64 7.85 2.57 13.38
N LYS A 65 6.64 3.15 13.29
CA LYS A 65 6.03 4.05 14.31
C LYS A 65 6.89 5.24 14.77
N LYS A 66 7.79 5.72 13.89
CA LYS A 66 8.67 6.89 14.10
C LYS A 66 8.14 8.18 13.47
N TYR A 67 6.99 8.12 12.81
CA TYR A 67 6.29 9.27 12.21
C TYR A 67 5.63 10.13 13.30
N LYS A 68 5.98 11.42 13.33
CA LYS A 68 5.38 12.43 14.21
C LYS A 68 4.48 13.34 13.35
N PRO A 69 3.14 13.26 13.45
CA PRO A 69 2.26 14.21 12.77
C PRO A 69 2.42 15.63 13.35
N LEU A 70 2.05 16.64 12.57
CA LEU A 70 1.96 18.02 13.07
C LEU A 70 0.70 18.19 13.94
N THR A 71 0.83 18.93 15.04
CA THR A 71 -0.30 19.38 15.88
C THR A 71 -0.90 20.70 15.38
N THR A 72 -0.09 21.55 14.74
CA THR A 72 -0.47 22.86 14.19
C THR A 72 0.20 23.07 12.83
N MET A 73 -0.39 23.92 11.97
CA MET A 73 0.15 24.17 10.63
C MET A 73 1.45 24.97 10.68
N LYS A 74 2.46 24.52 9.91
CA LYS A 74 3.81 25.10 9.88
C LYS A 74 3.93 26.19 8.81
N LYS A 75 4.80 27.19 9.05
CA LYS A 75 5.17 28.23 8.09
C LYS A 75 5.84 27.64 6.84
N CYS A 76 5.37 28.02 5.65
CA CYS A 76 5.98 27.67 4.37
C CYS A 76 7.22 28.53 4.11
N VAL A 77 8.30 27.94 3.60
CA VAL A 77 9.51 28.70 3.19
C VAL A 77 9.28 29.54 1.92
N CYS A 78 8.30 29.21 1.07
CA CYS A 78 8.10 29.92 -0.20
C CYS A 78 7.08 31.07 -0.14
N CYS A 79 5.94 30.89 0.53
CA CYS A 79 4.86 31.89 0.59
C CYS A 79 4.68 32.50 1.99
N GLU A 80 5.53 32.12 2.95
CA GLU A 80 5.55 32.57 4.35
C GLU A 80 4.26 32.37 5.18
N GLN A 81 3.20 31.81 4.60
CA GLN A 81 1.96 31.50 5.32
C GLN A 81 2.06 30.20 6.11
N LYS A 82 1.21 30.04 7.14
CA LYS A 82 1.01 28.77 7.90
C LYS A 82 0.23 27.74 7.06
N ALA A 83 0.76 27.39 5.90
CA ALA A 83 0.09 26.58 4.88
C ALA A 83 0.53 25.10 4.85
N ILE A 84 1.55 24.71 5.63
CA ILE A 84 1.99 23.30 5.69
C ILE A 84 1.10 22.52 6.66
N ARG A 85 0.35 21.56 6.13
CA ARG A 85 -0.47 20.59 6.89
C ARG A 85 0.27 19.28 7.12
N ASP A 86 1.07 18.85 6.15
CA ASP A 86 1.76 17.55 6.15
C ASP A 86 3.06 17.58 6.97
N ALA A 87 3.35 16.48 7.67
CA ALA A 87 4.54 16.41 8.51
C ALA A 87 5.82 16.22 7.70
N TYR A 88 6.94 16.72 8.23
CA TYR A 88 8.26 16.73 7.59
C TYR A 88 8.39 17.60 6.32
N HIS A 89 7.33 18.29 5.89
CA HIS A 89 7.41 19.23 4.76
C HIS A 89 8.08 20.56 5.19
N VAL A 90 8.66 21.25 4.20
CA VAL A 90 9.38 22.53 4.31
C VAL A 90 8.71 23.61 3.44
N MET A 91 8.05 23.17 2.36
CA MET A 91 7.19 23.97 1.48
C MET A 91 5.76 23.41 1.51
N CYS A 92 4.75 24.24 1.25
CA CYS A 92 3.37 23.77 1.12
C CYS A 92 3.09 23.26 -0.30
N ASN A 93 2.10 22.39 -0.45
CA ASN A 93 1.90 21.62 -1.68
C ASN A 93 1.51 22.49 -2.88
N LYS A 94 0.94 23.69 -2.65
CA LYS A 94 0.70 24.71 -3.70
C LYS A 94 2.02 25.18 -4.33
N CYS A 95 2.91 25.76 -3.53
CA CYS A 95 4.23 26.21 -3.99
C CYS A 95 5.14 25.08 -4.47
N ALA A 96 4.92 23.85 -4.01
CA ALA A 96 5.61 22.66 -4.52
C ALA A 96 5.17 22.32 -5.96
N GLY A 97 3.87 22.40 -6.26
CA GLY A 97 3.34 22.24 -7.62
C GLY A 97 3.71 23.40 -8.54
N GLU A 98 3.52 24.65 -8.09
CA GLU A 98 3.90 25.88 -8.82
C GLU A 98 5.36 25.88 -9.29
N LYS A 99 6.26 25.23 -8.54
CA LYS A 99 7.70 25.15 -8.82
C LYS A 99 8.18 23.77 -9.26
N ASN A 100 7.30 22.77 -9.35
CA ASN A 100 7.62 21.36 -9.63
C ASN A 100 8.82 20.83 -8.80
N ILE A 101 8.82 21.10 -7.50
CA ILE A 101 9.92 20.77 -6.57
C ILE A 101 9.40 20.01 -5.34
N CYS A 102 10.14 19.00 -4.90
CA CYS A 102 9.80 18.17 -3.74
C CYS A 102 9.63 18.99 -2.45
N ALA A 103 8.43 18.94 -1.84
CA ALA A 103 8.02 19.75 -0.69
C ALA A 103 8.86 19.56 0.60
N LYS A 104 9.68 18.49 0.68
CA LYS A 104 10.56 18.17 1.82
C LYS A 104 12.03 18.49 1.59
N CYS A 105 12.59 18.20 0.40
CA CYS A 105 14.02 18.37 0.14
C CYS A 105 14.37 19.57 -0.76
N LEU A 106 13.37 20.28 -1.27
CA LEU A 106 13.53 21.47 -2.12
C LEU A 106 14.35 21.22 -3.40
N GLU A 107 14.41 19.96 -3.84
CA GLU A 107 15.17 19.50 -4.99
C GLU A 107 14.22 19.21 -6.16
N SER A 108 14.58 19.63 -7.37
CA SER A 108 13.89 19.29 -8.62
C SER A 108 14.17 17.82 -8.98
N ARG A 109 13.22 16.97 -8.64
CA ARG A 109 13.16 15.55 -9.00
C ARG A 109 11.70 15.18 -9.20
N ASP A 110 11.46 14.15 -10.00
CA ASP A 110 10.12 13.65 -10.30
C ASP A 110 9.32 13.47 -9.02
N ILE A 111 8.22 14.21 -8.94
CA ILE A 111 7.26 14.12 -7.84
C ILE A 111 6.45 12.86 -8.10
N VAL A 112 6.51 11.89 -7.19
CA VAL A 112 5.75 10.65 -7.36
C VAL A 112 4.27 11.01 -7.31
N PRO A 113 3.48 10.68 -8.36
CA PRO A 113 2.05 10.89 -8.31
C PRO A 113 1.50 10.08 -7.16
N THR A 114 0.64 10.69 -6.35
CA THR A 114 0.03 10.00 -5.23
C THR A 114 -1.07 9.09 -5.72
N ASN A 115 -1.09 7.84 -5.27
CA ASN A 115 -2.23 6.92 -5.42
C ASN A 115 -3.48 7.35 -4.61
N ILE A 116 -3.60 8.65 -4.31
CA ILE A 116 -4.79 9.31 -3.78
C ILE A 116 -5.58 9.73 -5.00
N LYS A 117 -6.54 8.88 -5.41
CA LYS A 117 -7.52 9.25 -6.42
C LYS A 117 -8.19 10.56 -6.00
N THR A 118 -8.37 11.52 -6.90
CA THR A 118 -9.05 12.76 -6.54
C THR A 118 -10.52 12.47 -6.22
N GLU A 119 -11.18 13.34 -5.46
CA GLU A 119 -12.59 13.15 -5.11
C GLU A 119 -13.50 13.12 -6.37
N LYS A 120 -13.06 13.71 -7.49
CA LYS A 120 -13.71 13.57 -8.79
C LYS A 120 -13.55 12.16 -9.38
N GLU A 121 -12.33 11.62 -9.40
CA GLU A 121 -12.10 10.23 -9.84
C GLU A 121 -12.88 9.24 -8.97
N ILE A 122 -12.90 9.42 -7.65
CA ILE A 122 -13.65 8.59 -6.71
C ILE A 122 -15.16 8.62 -6.99
N ILE A 123 -15.72 9.77 -7.38
CA ILE A 123 -17.14 9.89 -7.79
C ILE A 123 -17.36 9.27 -9.17
N GLN A 124 -16.45 9.46 -10.13
CA GLN A 124 -16.54 8.89 -11.47
C GLN A 124 -16.49 7.35 -11.43
N GLU A 125 -15.59 6.76 -10.64
CA GLU A 125 -15.52 5.31 -10.44
C GLU A 125 -16.78 4.73 -9.79
N GLN A 126 -17.42 5.47 -8.85
CA GLN A 126 -18.70 5.05 -8.28
C GLN A 126 -19.83 5.07 -9.32
N VAL A 127 -19.92 6.12 -10.14
CA VAL A 127 -20.94 6.22 -11.21
C VAL A 127 -20.70 5.19 -12.32
N GLU A 128 -19.44 4.90 -12.65
CA GLU A 128 -19.09 3.86 -13.63
C GLU A 128 -19.39 2.45 -13.11
N LEU A 129 -19.07 2.17 -11.85
CA LEU A 129 -19.45 0.92 -11.18
C LEU A 129 -20.97 0.76 -11.06
N GLU A 130 -21.70 1.83 -10.72
CA GLU A 130 -23.16 1.84 -10.72
C GLU A 130 -23.73 1.56 -12.11
N ARG A 131 -23.16 2.16 -13.17
CA ARG A 131 -23.55 1.89 -14.56
C ARG A 131 -23.30 0.43 -14.97
N LEU A 132 -22.14 -0.13 -14.61
CA LEU A 132 -21.80 -1.54 -14.86
C LEU A 132 -22.77 -2.48 -14.13
N LEU A 133 -23.06 -2.22 -12.86
CA LEU A 133 -24.06 -2.96 -12.09
C LEU A 133 -25.48 -2.81 -12.67
N SER A 134 -25.84 -1.64 -13.17
CA SER A 134 -27.13 -1.39 -13.81
C SER A 134 -27.32 -2.20 -15.10
N GLY A 135 -26.25 -2.44 -15.86
CA GLY A 135 -26.27 -3.32 -17.05
C GLY A 135 -26.35 -4.82 -16.74
N MET A 136 -25.90 -5.25 -15.56
CA MET A 136 -25.93 -6.66 -15.13
C MET A 136 -27.29 -7.11 -14.60
N SER A 137 -27.59 -8.41 -14.73
CA SER A 137 -28.77 -9.06 -14.13
C SER A 137 -28.69 -9.12 -12.61
N GLU A 138 -29.82 -9.41 -11.95
CA GLU A 138 -29.86 -9.48 -10.48
C GLU A 138 -28.99 -10.61 -9.90
N ARG A 139 -28.83 -11.72 -10.64
CA ARG A 139 -27.95 -12.84 -10.27
C ARG A 139 -26.49 -12.42 -10.29
N GLU A 140 -26.06 -11.70 -11.32
CA GLU A 140 -24.70 -11.18 -11.47
C GLU A 140 -24.39 -10.10 -10.43
N ARG A 141 -25.31 -9.14 -10.21
CA ARG A 141 -25.19 -8.13 -9.13
C ARG A 141 -25.00 -8.79 -7.76
N ARG A 142 -25.82 -9.80 -7.43
CA ARG A 142 -25.69 -10.58 -6.18
C ARG A 142 -24.37 -11.34 -6.09
N SER A 143 -23.83 -11.82 -7.22
CA SER A 143 -22.52 -12.48 -7.28
C SER A 143 -21.38 -11.48 -7.02
N TYR A 144 -21.37 -10.36 -7.73
CA TYR A 144 -20.37 -9.30 -7.60
C TYR A 144 -20.31 -8.73 -6.17
N VAL A 145 -21.46 -8.45 -5.53
CA VAL A 145 -21.51 -7.99 -4.13
C VAL A 145 -20.87 -9.03 -3.19
N ARG A 146 -21.15 -10.32 -3.37
CA ARG A 146 -20.53 -11.40 -2.57
C ARG A 146 -19.02 -11.52 -2.83
N GLN A 147 -18.56 -11.28 -4.05
CA GLN A 147 -17.14 -11.28 -4.40
C GLN A 147 -16.41 -10.11 -3.73
N MET A 148 -17.00 -8.91 -3.75
CA MET A 148 -16.47 -7.73 -3.06
C MET A 148 -16.48 -7.87 -1.53
N GLU A 149 -17.52 -8.50 -0.95
CA GLU A 149 -17.53 -8.86 0.46
C GLU A 149 -16.40 -9.85 0.83
N ARG A 150 -16.09 -10.82 -0.03
CA ARG A 150 -14.96 -11.74 0.19
C ARG A 150 -13.62 -10.99 0.11
N LYS A 151 -13.41 -10.19 -0.93
CA LYS A 151 -12.16 -9.43 -1.13
C LYS A 151 -11.90 -8.42 0.00
N THR A 152 -12.96 -7.80 0.55
CA THR A 152 -12.85 -6.91 1.72
C THR A 152 -12.70 -7.63 3.07
N LYS A 153 -13.14 -8.89 3.20
CA LYS A 153 -12.96 -9.73 4.40
C LYS A 153 -11.59 -10.40 4.49
N ASN A 154 -11.02 -10.86 3.38
CA ASN A 154 -9.73 -11.56 3.36
C ASN A 154 -8.52 -10.62 3.54
N GLY A 155 -8.64 -9.37 3.11
CA GLY A 155 -7.54 -8.39 3.13
C GLY A 155 -6.79 -8.32 1.80
N GLU A 156 -5.97 -7.27 1.66
CA GLU A 156 -5.27 -6.91 0.43
C GLU A 156 -3.97 -7.72 0.25
N ASP A 157 -4.08 -9.03 0.07
CA ASP A 157 -2.96 -9.97 -0.16
C ASP A 157 -3.36 -11.05 -1.20
N ASP A 158 -3.82 -10.64 -2.39
CA ASP A 158 -4.06 -11.55 -3.53
C ASP A 158 -3.95 -10.82 -4.90
N GLU A 159 -2.73 -10.79 -5.45
CA GLU A 159 -2.45 -10.55 -6.87
C GLU A 159 -2.13 -11.91 -7.51
N GLY A 160 -3.17 -12.68 -7.79
CA GLY A 160 -3.11 -14.05 -8.33
C GLY A 160 -4.01 -14.21 -9.55
N ASP A 161 -3.37 -14.20 -10.70
CA ASP A 161 -3.75 -14.75 -12.02
C ASP A 161 -5.21 -15.21 -12.24
N SER A 162 -5.86 -14.66 -13.26
CA SER A 162 -7.19 -15.10 -13.73
C SER A 162 -7.27 -15.13 -15.25
N ASP A 163 -6.38 -15.93 -15.86
CA ASP A 163 -6.46 -16.36 -17.26
C ASP A 163 -7.11 -17.75 -17.32
N GLU A 164 -8.45 -17.79 -17.35
CA GLU A 164 -9.18 -18.95 -17.86
C GLU A 164 -10.19 -18.47 -18.90
N GLU A 165 -10.00 -18.96 -20.13
CA GLU A 165 -10.72 -18.54 -21.33
C GLU A 165 -12.22 -18.84 -21.29
N ALA A 166 -12.99 -18.06 -22.04
CA ALA A 166 -14.43 -18.21 -22.13
C ALA A 166 -14.82 -19.40 -23.02
N GLY A 167 -14.65 -20.61 -22.50
CA GLY A 167 -15.02 -21.89 -23.10
C GLY A 167 -16.52 -22.01 -23.39
N LYS A 168 -16.93 -21.42 -24.53
CA LYS A 168 -18.31 -21.45 -25.03
C LYS A 168 -18.52 -22.73 -25.83
N ASP A 169 -19.12 -23.73 -25.19
CA ASP A 169 -19.79 -24.84 -25.85
C ASP A 169 -21.21 -25.01 -25.31
N GLY A 170 -22.07 -25.61 -26.11
CA GLY A 170 -23.45 -25.86 -25.77
C GLY A 170 -24.11 -26.76 -26.80
N SER A 171 -24.49 -27.94 -26.36
CA SER A 171 -25.50 -28.77 -27.01
C SER A 171 -26.61 -29.01 -26.00
N ASP A 172 -27.83 -28.65 -26.38
CA ASP A 172 -28.99 -29.43 -25.97
C ASP A 172 -28.87 -30.81 -26.64
N ASP A 173 -29.30 -31.87 -25.96
CA ASP A 173 -29.78 -33.11 -26.58
C ASP A 173 -30.69 -33.79 -25.55
N ASP A 174 -31.97 -33.92 -25.90
CA ASP A 174 -32.98 -34.64 -25.12
C ASP A 174 -32.95 -36.12 -25.54
N GLU A 175 -32.63 -37.05 -24.63
CA GLU A 175 -33.07 -38.43 -24.77
C GLU A 175 -33.87 -38.85 -23.52
N ASP A 176 -35.11 -39.25 -23.80
CA ASP A 176 -36.11 -39.81 -22.89
C ASP A 176 -35.90 -41.32 -22.84
N ASP A 177 -35.91 -41.91 -21.64
CA ASP A 177 -36.00 -43.36 -21.47
C ASP A 177 -36.76 -43.66 -20.16
N SER A 178 -37.96 -44.20 -20.33
CA SER A 178 -38.82 -44.64 -19.24
C SER A 178 -39.00 -46.14 -19.33
N GLU A 179 -38.83 -46.84 -18.22
CA GLU A 179 -39.49 -48.13 -18.02
C GLU A 179 -39.80 -48.35 -16.53
N ASP A 180 -40.80 -49.19 -16.30
CA ASP A 180 -41.67 -49.19 -15.11
C ASP A 180 -41.85 -50.63 -14.63
N GLU A 181 -41.70 -50.89 -13.33
CA GLU A 181 -42.01 -52.20 -12.71
C GLU A 181 -42.68 -52.01 -11.34
N ASP A 182 -44.00 -52.20 -11.33
CA ASP A 182 -44.81 -52.46 -10.13
C ASP A 182 -44.38 -53.74 -9.40
N ASP A 183 -44.62 -53.80 -8.09
CA ASP A 183 -45.08 -55.04 -7.43
C ASP A 183 -46.04 -54.69 -6.28
N GLU A 184 -47.09 -55.49 -6.11
CA GLU A 184 -48.17 -55.27 -5.14
C GLU A 184 -47.77 -55.84 -3.73
N SER A 185 -48.59 -56.01 -2.67
CA SER A 185 -50.05 -56.13 -2.50
C SER A 185 -50.43 -56.06 -1.00
N GLU A 186 -51.66 -55.60 -0.68
CA GLU A 186 -52.63 -56.19 0.32
C GLU A 186 -52.19 -56.43 1.80
N ASP A 187 -53.00 -56.46 2.88
CA ASP A 187 -54.41 -56.15 3.28
C ASP A 187 -54.40 -56.04 4.86
N GLU A 188 -55.35 -55.67 5.72
CA GLU A 188 -56.78 -55.23 5.78
C GLU A 188 -56.84 -54.27 7.05
N LYS A 189 -57.91 -53.62 7.58
CA LYS A 189 -59.38 -53.59 7.43
C LYS A 189 -59.97 -52.31 8.03
#